data_AF-A0A4Q4DTD2-F1
#
_entry.id   AF-A0A4Q4DTD2-F1
#
_cell.length_a   1.000
_cell.length_b   1.000
_cell.length_c   1.000
_cell.angle_alpha   90.00
_cell.angle_beta   90.00
_cell.angle_gamma   90.00
#
_symmetry.space_group_name_H-M   'P 1'
#
loop_
_entity.id
_entity.type
_entity.pdbx_description
1 polymer ?
#
loop_
_entity_poly.entity_id
_entity_poly.type
_entity_poly.pdbx_seq_one_letter_code
_entity_poly.pdbx_strand_id
1 'polypeptide(L)' 'MHRKLGSLLCRGRQDGTIRHDVRTADLVIFGALMAQRLPHVSGWNQTAQRLVDIYIAGMAPTTRPLRDRG' A
#
# COMPACT_ATOMS: atom_id res chain seq x y z
N MET A 1 -1.53 -16.92 -6.35
CA MET A 1 -1.29 -15.94 -5.26
C MET A 1 -2.21 -14.70 -5.31
N HIS A 2 -2.72 -14.25 -6.47
CA HIS A 2 -3.60 -13.06 -6.56
C HIS A 2 -4.92 -13.09 -5.75
N ARG A 3 -5.57 -14.26 -5.59
CA ARG A 3 -6.90 -14.33 -4.93
C ARG A 3 -6.86 -14.00 -3.43
N LYS A 4 -5.82 -14.43 -2.71
CA LYS A 4 -5.69 -14.21 -1.26
C LYS A 4 -5.40 -12.75 -0.92
N LEU A 5 -4.61 -12.07 -1.76
CA LEU A 5 -4.36 -10.63 -1.64
C LEU A 5 -5.64 -9.83 -1.91
N GLY A 6 -6.37 -10.20 -2.96
CA GLY A 6 -7.66 -9.59 -3.29
C GLY A 6 -8.70 -9.71 -2.16
N SER A 7 -8.80 -10.87 -1.51
CA SER A 7 -9.72 -11.06 -0.38
C SER A 7 -9.33 -10.23 0.85
N LEU A 8 -8.03 -10.11 1.14
CA LEU A 8 -7.52 -9.26 2.23
C LEU A 8 -7.83 -7.79 1.99
N LEU A 9 -7.63 -7.29 0.78
CA LEU A 9 -7.97 -5.92 0.42
C LEU A 9 -9.48 -5.67 0.45
N CYS A 10 -10.27 -6.62 -0.06
CA CYS A 10 -11.72 -6.52 -0.02
C CYS A 10 -12.22 -6.39 1.43
N ARG A 11 -11.73 -7.26 2.32
CA ARG A 11 -12.02 -7.19 3.76
C ARG A 11 -11.55 -5.87 4.37
N GLY A 12 -10.32 -5.44 4.10
CA GLY A 12 -9.79 -4.19 4.65
C GLY A 12 -10.59 -2.96 4.23
N ARG A 13 -11.12 -2.94 2.99
CA ARG A 13 -12.03 -1.89 2.52
C ARG A 13 -13.41 -1.98 3.18
N GLN A 14 -13.94 -3.19 3.39
CA GLN A 14 -15.21 -3.41 4.08
C GLN A 14 -15.14 -2.99 5.55
N ASP A 15 -14.04 -3.33 6.22
CA ASP A 15 -13.80 -3.03 7.63
C ASP A 15 -13.29 -1.59 7.83
N GLY A 16 -13.16 -0.81 6.74
CA GLY A 16 -12.71 0.58 6.80
C GLY A 16 -11.27 0.77 7.29
N THR A 17 -10.42 -0.25 7.16
CA THR A 17 -8.99 -0.20 7.51
C THR A 17 -8.08 0.10 6.32
N ILE A 18 -8.63 0.03 5.10
CA ILE A 18 -7.95 0.35 3.84
C ILE A 18 -8.82 1.32 3.04
N ARG A 19 -8.23 2.38 2.50
CA ARG A 19 -8.93 3.34 1.62
C ARG A 19 -9.51 2.65 0.38
N HIS A 20 -10.68 3.08 -0.08
CA HIS A 20 -11.45 2.38 -1.11
C HIS A 20 -10.80 2.37 -2.51
N ASP A 21 -9.88 3.30 -2.78
CA ASP A 21 -9.20 3.47 -4.06
C ASP A 21 -7.97 2.56 -4.23
N VAL A 22 -7.43 1.95 -3.17
CA VAL A 22 -6.26 1.03 -3.26
C VAL A 22 -6.61 -0.18 -4.10
N ARG A 23 -5.92 -0.47 -5.21
CA ARG A 23 -6.18 -1.66 -6.04
C ARG A 23 -5.17 -2.77 -5.78
N THR A 24 -5.60 -4.03 -5.98
CA THR A 24 -4.70 -5.20 -5.91
C THR A 24 -3.54 -5.09 -6.90
N ALA A 25 -3.78 -4.53 -8.08
CA ALA A 25 -2.76 -4.33 -9.10
C ALA A 25 -1.63 -3.41 -8.61
N ASP A 26 -1.96 -2.35 -7.86
CA ASP A 26 -0.99 -1.38 -7.35
C ASP A 26 -0.02 -2.03 -6.37
N LEU A 27 -0.52 -2.90 -5.48
CA LEU A 27 0.32 -3.67 -4.56
C LEU A 27 1.25 -4.64 -5.28
N VAL A 28 0.76 -5.29 -6.33
CA VAL A 28 1.54 -6.28 -7.09
C VAL A 28 2.65 -5.58 -7.87
N ILE A 29 2.33 -4.48 -8.55
CA ILE A 29 3.30 -3.66 -9.28
C ILE A 29 4.32 -3.09 -8.30
N PHE A 30 3.88 -2.51 -7.19
CA PHE A 30 4.79 -1.95 -6.20
C PHE A 30 5.71 -3.01 -5.58
N GLY A 31 5.17 -4.17 -5.22
CA GLY A 31 5.97 -5.30 -4.75
C GLY A 31 7.01 -5.77 -5.78
N ALA A 32 6.64 -5.82 -7.06
CA ALA A 32 7.56 -6.14 -8.15
C ALA A 32 8.66 -5.07 -8.33
N LEU A 33 8.34 -3.79 -8.13
CA LEU A 33 9.34 -2.71 -8.14
C LEU A 33 10.32 -2.83 -6.97
N MET A 34 9.85 -3.21 -5.77
CA MET A 34 10.71 -3.38 -4.60
C MET A 34 11.61 -4.64 -4.69
N ALA A 35 11.14 -5.68 -5.37
CA ALA A 35 11.95 -6.86 -5.64
C ALA A 35 13.12 -6.58 -6.61
N GLN A 36 13.01 -5.54 -7.43
CA GLN A 36 14.07 -5.12 -8.34
C GLN A 36 15.14 -4.34 -7.58
N ARG A 37 16.30 -4.96 -7.37
CA ARG A 37 17.43 -4.33 -6.70
C ARG A 37 17.96 -3.17 -7.54
N LEU A 38 17.83 -1.94 -7.04
CA LEU A 38 18.42 -0.78 -7.69
C LEU A 38 19.95 -0.85 -7.64
N PRO A 39 20.65 -0.72 -8.78
CA PRO A 39 22.10 -0.68 -8.80
C PRO A 39 22.60 0.59 -8.10
N HIS A 40 23.75 0.49 -7.42
CA HIS A 40 24.42 1.59 -6.70
C HIS A 40 23.73 2.09 -5.41
N VAL A 41 22.64 1.46 -4.96
CA VAL A 41 22.06 1.74 -3.64
C VAL A 41 22.60 0.74 -2.62
N SER A 42 23.48 1.20 -1.73
CA SER A 42 23.87 0.43 -0.55
C SER A 42 22.65 0.28 0.38
N GLY A 43 22.45 -0.91 0.95
CA GLY A 43 21.34 -1.15 1.87
C GLY A 43 19.95 -1.28 1.22
N TRP A 44 19.86 -1.62 -0.07
CA TRP A 44 18.58 -1.76 -0.81
C TRP A 44 17.47 -2.48 -0.03
N ASN A 45 17.77 -3.57 0.68
CA ASN A 45 16.77 -4.29 1.46
C ASN A 45 16.12 -3.42 2.55
N GLN A 46 16.91 -2.60 3.24
CA GLN A 46 16.41 -1.70 4.28
C GLN A 46 15.62 -0.54 3.67
N THR A 47 16.08 -0.03 2.53
CA THR A 47 15.36 1.01 1.77
C THR A 47 14.02 0.49 1.23
N ALA A 48 14.01 -0.70 0.62
CA ALA A 48 12.81 -1.34 0.11
C ALA A 48 11.80 -1.62 1.24
N GLN A 49 12.26 -2.12 2.39
CA GLN A 49 11.40 -2.31 3.56
C GLN A 49 10.78 -1.00 4.01
N ARG A 50 11.57 0.07 4.12
CA ARG A 50 11.05 1.39 4.48
C ARG A 50 10.01 1.90 3.47
N LEU A 51 10.23 1.68 2.18
CA LEU A 51 9.27 2.06 1.13
C LEU A 51 7.97 1.25 1.23
N VAL A 52 8.05 -0.03 1.58
CA VAL A 52 6.89 -0.88 1.87
C VAL A 52 6.11 -0.34 3.07
N ASP A 53 6.78 0.00 4.17
CA ASP A 53 6.13 0.51 5.38
C ASP A 53 5.39 1.83 5.10
N ILE A 54 6.03 2.75 4.36
CA ILE A 54 5.42 4.02 3.94
C ILE A 54 4.21 3.77 3.04
N TYR A 55 4.34 2.87 2.08
CA TYR A 55 3.26 2.52 1.17
C TYR A 55 2.06 1.94 1.93
N ILE A 56 2.30 1.02 2.87
CA ILE A 56 1.25 0.43 3.72
C ILE A 56 0.59 1.48 4.61
N ALA A 57 1.37 2.36 5.25
CA ALA A 57 0.81 3.44 6.06
C ALA A 57 -0.10 4.37 5.25
N GLY A 58 0.26 4.63 3.98
CA GLY A 58 -0.56 5.42 3.06
C GLY A 58 -1.87 4.73 2.65
N MET A 59 -2.00 3.41 2.80
CA MET A 59 -3.25 2.69 2.50
C MET A 59 -4.31 2.86 3.58
N ALA A 60 -3.96 3.36 4.76
CA ALA A 60 -4.93 3.65 5.80
C ALA A 60 -5.97 4.68 5.31
N PRO A 61 -7.21 4.65 5.84
CA PRO A 61 -8.23 5.62 5.49
C PRO A 61 -7.72 7.02 5.80
N THR A 62 -7.89 7.94 4.86
CA THR A 62 -7.60 9.34 5.14
C THR A 62 -8.68 9.87 6.10
N THR A 63 -8.34 10.10 7.35
CA THR A 63 -9.12 10.90 8.30
C THR A 63 -9.04 12.37 7.89
N ARG A 64 -9.54 12.72 6.70
CA ARG A 64 -9.90 14.10 6.42
C ARG A 64 -11.38 14.20 6.72
N PRO A 65 -11.79 14.72 7.90
CA PRO A 65 -13.18 15.05 8.11
C PRO A 65 -13.61 16.02 7.00
N LEU A 66 -14.81 15.81 6.45
CA LEU A 66 -15.46 16.83 5.64
C LEU A 66 -15.37 18.12 6.45
N ARG A 67 -14.72 19.13 5.89
CA ARG A 67 -14.81 20.48 6.43
C ARG A 67 -16.28 20.85 6.31
N ASP A 68 -16.97 20.93 7.45
CA ASP A 68 -18.34 21.41 7.50
C ASP A 68 -18.42 22.73 6.72
N ARG A 69 -19.43 22.79 5.86
CA ARG A 69 -19.77 24.01 5.12
C ARG A 69 -20.14 25.08 6.14
N GLY A 70 -19.45 26.21 6.09
CA GLY A 70 -20.02 27.51 6.42
C GLY A 70 -20.50 28.15 5.13
#